data_AF-A0A1H0VDI3-F1
#
_entry.id   AF-A0A1H0VDI3-F1
#
_cell.length_a   1.000
_cell.length_b   1.000
_cell.length_c   1.000
_cell.angle_alpha   90.00
_cell.angle_beta   90.00
_cell.angle_gamma   90.00
#
_symmetry.space_group_name_H-M   'P 1'
#
loop_
_entity.id
_entity.type
_entity.pdbx_description
1 polymer ?
#
loop_
_entity_poly.entity_id
_entity_poly.type
_entity_poly.pdbx_seq_one_letter_code
_entity_poly.pdbx_strand_id
1 'polypeptide(L)' 'MNMMCVSCCKDNLSKDEIGVNKKLLGESVSEYYCIDCLAEYLEVSVEDLKDKIEEFKEQGCTLFD' A
#
# COMPACT_ATOMS: atom_id res chain seq x y z
N MET A 1 -5.18 7.50 -13.80
CA MET A 1 -5.98 6.39 -13.24
C MET A 1 -6.27 6.79 -11.80
N ASN A 2 -7.53 6.99 -11.43
CA ASN A 2 -7.87 7.47 -10.09
C ASN A 2 -8.04 6.24 -9.20
N MET A 3 -7.02 5.91 -8.40
CA MET A 3 -7.07 4.75 -7.50
C MET A 3 -7.69 5.19 -6.17
N MET A 4 -8.68 4.44 -5.68
CA MET A 4 -9.45 4.75 -4.49
C MET A 4 -9.35 3.64 -3.45
N CYS A 5 -9.29 4.00 -2.17
CA CYS A 5 -9.37 3.05 -1.08
C CYS A 5 -10.75 2.38 -1.06
N VAL A 6 -10.79 1.05 -1.06
CA VAL A 6 -12.05 0.28 -1.00
C VAL A 6 -12.78 0.43 0.35
N SER A 7 -12.06 0.73 1.43
CA SER A 7 -12.62 0.81 2.78
C SER A 7 -13.14 2.22 3.13
N CYS A 8 -12.33 3.26 2.94
CA CYS A 8 -12.67 4.63 3.33
C CYS A 8 -13.01 5.55 2.16
N CYS A 9 -13.02 5.04 0.92
CA CYS A 9 -13.28 5.80 -0.31
C CYS A 9 -12.30 6.97 -0.55
N LYS A 10 -11.15 7.00 0.13
CA LYS A 10 -10.08 7.98 -0.12
C LYS A 10 -9.60 7.87 -1.57
N ASP A 11 -9.77 8.93 -2.34
CA ASP A 11 -9.26 9.05 -3.69
C ASP A 11 -7.77 9.43 -3.72
N ASN A 12 -7.17 9.37 -4.92
CA ASN A 12 -5.77 9.73 -5.16
C ASN A 12 -4.75 8.98 -4.27
N LEU A 13 -4.89 7.65 -4.17
CA LEU A 13 -3.86 6.82 -3.51
C LEU A 13 -2.49 7.04 -4.16
N SER A 14 -1.48 7.15 -3.30
CA SER A 14 -0.08 7.30 -3.69
C SER A 14 0.45 6.03 -4.35
N LYS A 15 1.55 6.16 -5.12
CA LYS A 15 2.28 5.00 -5.66
C LYS A 15 2.69 4.03 -4.55
N ASP A 16 3.08 4.55 -3.39
CA ASP A 16 3.47 3.74 -2.24
C ASP A 16 2.30 2.92 -1.71
N GLU A 17 1.13 3.52 -1.56
CA GLU A 17 -0.10 2.81 -1.18
C GLU A 17 -0.43 1.72 -2.21
N ILE A 18 -0.33 2.01 -3.50
CA ILE A 18 -0.59 1.03 -4.57
C ILE A 18 0.44 -0.11 -4.55
N GLY A 19 1.72 0.23 -4.42
CA GLY A 19 2.85 -0.70 -4.42
C GLY A 19 2.81 -1.63 -3.22
N VAL A 20 2.54 -1.11 -2.01
CA VAL A 20 2.48 -1.92 -0.79
C VAL A 20 1.28 -2.87 -0.80
N ASN A 21 0.13 -2.43 -1.33
CA ASN A 21 -1.01 -3.31 -1.53
C ASN A 21 -0.65 -4.49 -2.47
N LYS A 22 -0.03 -4.22 -3.61
CA LYS A 22 0.43 -5.28 -4.52
C LYS A 22 1.50 -6.18 -3.89
N LYS A 23 2.40 -5.60 -3.10
CA LYS A 23 3.49 -6.34 -2.48
C LYS A 23 3.02 -7.27 -1.37
N LEU A 24 2.06 -6.83 -0.55
CA LEU A 24 1.57 -7.58 0.61
C LEU A 24 0.36 -8.46 0.28
N LEU A 25 -0.57 -8.00 -0.56
CA LEU A 25 -1.80 -8.72 -0.90
C LEU A 25 -1.68 -9.52 -2.21
N GLY A 26 -0.61 -9.30 -2.99
CA GLY A 26 -0.29 -10.01 -4.24
C GLY A 26 -0.36 -9.12 -5.49
N GLU A 27 0.36 -9.45 -6.56
CA GLU A 27 0.47 -8.54 -7.72
C GLU A 27 -0.85 -8.35 -8.50
N SER A 28 -1.82 -9.25 -8.28
CA SER A 28 -3.12 -9.29 -8.94
C SER A 28 -4.27 -8.67 -8.13
N VAL A 29 -4.01 -7.83 -7.12
CA VAL A 29 -5.10 -7.15 -6.39
C VAL A 29 -5.93 -6.29 -7.35
N SER A 30 -7.25 -6.37 -7.20
CA SER A 30 -8.21 -5.45 -7.83
C SER A 30 -8.63 -4.31 -6.90
N GLU A 31 -8.44 -4.48 -5.59
CA GLU A 31 -8.89 -3.57 -4.54
C GLU A 31 -7.69 -3.05 -3.76
N TYR A 32 -7.63 -1.73 -3.55
CA TYR A 32 -6.53 -1.07 -2.88
C TYR A 32 -7.02 -0.44 -1.59
N TYR A 33 -6.16 -0.43 -0.58
CA TYR A 33 -6.37 0.27 0.68
C TYR A 33 -5.42 1.47 0.78
N CYS A 34 -5.88 2.56 1.38
CA CYS A 34 -4.95 3.58 1.87
C CYS A 34 -4.11 3.01 3.01
N ILE A 35 -3.00 3.67 3.34
CA ILE A 35 -2.06 3.12 4.32
C ILE A 35 -2.71 2.88 5.70
N ASP A 36 -3.60 3.77 6.12
CA ASP A 36 -4.34 3.64 7.39
C ASP A 36 -5.29 2.43 7.39
N CYS A 37 -6.10 2.26 6.34
CA CYS A 37 -7.01 1.12 6.23
C CYS A 37 -6.26 -0.19 6.03
N LEU A 38 -5.11 -0.16 5.36
CA LEU A 38 -4.27 -1.35 5.20
C LEU A 38 -3.66 -1.77 6.54
N ALA A 39 -3.22 -0.81 7.35
CA ALA A 39 -2.70 -1.05 8.68
C ALA A 39 -3.77 -1.72 9.57
N GLU A 40 -5.00 -1.19 9.55
CA GLU A 40 -6.13 -1.79 10.26
C GLU A 40 -6.47 -3.20 9.74
N TYR A 41 -6.49 -3.40 8.42
CA TYR A 41 -6.77 -4.69 7.80
C TYR A 41 -5.73 -5.77 8.15
N LEU A 42 -4.46 -5.39 8.24
CA LEU A 42 -3.35 -6.28 8.58
C LEU A 42 -3.06 -6.34 10.09
N GLU A 43 -3.81 -5.60 10.91
CA GLU A 43 -3.62 -5.47 12.36
C GLU A 43 -2.20 -5.04 12.76
N VAL A 44 -1.61 -4.14 11.98
CA VAL A 44 -0.27 -3.55 12.20
C VAL A 44 -0.36 -2.04 12.36
N SER A 45 0.73 -1.38 12.76
CA SER A 45 0.76 0.07 12.78
C SER A 45 1.03 0.66 11.38
N VAL A 46 0.60 1.90 11.16
CA VAL A 46 0.94 2.65 9.93
C VAL A 46 2.46 2.84 9.81
N GLU A 47 3.17 2.93 10.93
CA GLU A 47 4.63 3.07 10.96
C GLU A 47 5.31 1.79 10.47
N ASP A 48 4.86 0.61 10.90
CA ASP A 48 5.38 -0.68 10.43
C ASP A 48 5.27 -0.81 8.90
N LEU A 49 4.15 -0.36 8.32
CA LEU A 49 3.96 -0.37 6.87
C LEU A 49 4.91 0.59 6.15
N LYS A 50 5.16 1.78 6.71
CA LYS A 50 6.09 2.76 6.14
C LYS A 50 7.52 2.24 6.18
N ASP A 51 7.94 1.67 7.30
CA ASP A 51 9.26 1.06 7.44
C ASP A 51 9.43 -0.08 6.43
N LYS A 52 8.38 -0.87 6.21
CA LYS A 52 8.40 -1.93 5.20
C LYS A 52 8.49 -1.40 3.77
N ILE A 53 7.80 -0.31 3.45
CA ILE A 53 7.87 0.36 2.14
C ILE A 53 9.30 0.84 1.88
N GLU A 54 9.91 1.52 2.85
CA GLU A 54 11.30 1.99 2.72
C GLU A 54 12.27 0.82 2.58
N GLU A 55 12.11 -0.25 3.37
CA GLU A 55 12.91 -1.48 3.25
C GLU A 55 12.80 -2.09 1.83
N PHE A 56 11.61 -2.07 1.21
CA PHE A 56 11.42 -2.54 -0.16
C PHE A 56 12.07 -1.62 -1.20
N LYS A 57 12.02 -0.30 -1.01
CA LYS A 57 12.70 0.68 -1.87
C LYS A 57 14.22 0.49 -1.81
N GLU A 58 14.78 0.30 -0.61
CA GLU A 58 16.21 0.03 -0.41
C GLU A 58 16.66 -1.28 -1.05
N GLN A 59 15.80 -2.29 -1.07
CA GLN A 59 16.03 -3.55 -1.79
C GLN A 59 15.91 -3.43 -3.33
N GLY A 60 15.60 -2.24 -3.86
CA GLY A 60 15.45 -2.00 -5.29
C GLY A 60 14.13 -2.51 -5.86
N CYS A 61 13.06 -2.54 -5.05
CA CYS A 61 11.75 -2.98 -5.52
C CYS A 61 11.13 -1.93 -6.46
N THR A 62 11.06 -2.26 -7.75
CA THR A 62 10.53 -1.40 -8.82
C THR A 62 9.03 -1.11 -8.73
N LEU A 63 8.32 -1.67 -7.74
CA LEU A 63 6.91 -1.37 -7.49
C LEU A 63 6.71 0.02 -6.85
N PHE A 64 7.78 0.60 -6.31
CA PHE A 64 7.78 1.87 -5.58
C PHE A 64 8.51 3.01 -6.33
N ASP A 65 8.95 2.77 -7.58
CA ASP A 65 9.59 3.75 -8.49
C ASP A 65 8.56 4.64 -9.25
#